data_AF-A0AAJ6L3M7-F1
#
_entry.id   AF-A0AAJ6L3M7-F1
#
_cell.length_a   1.000
_cell.length_b   1.000
_cell.length_c   1.000
_cell.angle_alpha   90.00
_cell.angle_beta   90.00
_cell.angle_gamma   90.00
#
_symmetry.space_group_name_H-M   'P 1'
#
loop_
_entity.id
_entity.type
_entity.pdbx_description
1 polymer ?
#
loop_
_entity_poly.entity_id
_entity_poly.type
_entity_poly.pdbx_seq_one_letter_code
_entity_poly.pdbx_strand_id
1 'polypeptide(L)'
;MRLKSIAIAIAASVAGLLATAPAASAAAPGVSIQGWGSGNCPQGMLCIWPNWNHPPQGPVETPSLTTNSEWTGSIQGFNFYNGTGRDAVISGFTFGSSIPFKNCAPAGGTGGDLYIPVNVTKVTWQLTPC
;
A
#
# COMPACT_ATOMS: atom_id res chain seq x y z
N MET A 1 25.83 14.06 -69.25
CA MET A 1 25.37 15.22 -68.45
C MET A 1 24.43 14.75 -67.35
N ARG A 2 24.64 15.27 -66.13
CA ARG A 2 23.74 15.34 -64.94
C ARG A 2 23.58 14.10 -64.03
N LEU A 3 24.23 14.22 -62.86
CA LEU A 3 23.90 13.60 -61.57
C LEU A 3 22.46 13.89 -61.11
N LYS A 4 21.88 12.98 -60.32
CA LYS A 4 21.15 13.29 -59.07
C LYS A 4 20.99 12.04 -58.18
N SER A 5 21.45 12.17 -56.94
CA SER A 5 21.45 11.21 -55.84
C SER A 5 20.07 11.10 -55.12
N ILE A 6 20.04 10.34 -54.00
CA ILE A 6 19.08 10.32 -52.85
C ILE A 6 18.07 9.14 -52.92
N ALA A 7 17.82 8.29 -51.92
CA ALA A 7 18.30 8.10 -50.54
C ALA A 7 17.94 6.69 -50.03
N ILE A 8 18.60 6.32 -48.93
CA ILE A 8 18.44 5.14 -48.08
C ILE A 8 17.11 5.15 -47.32
N ALA A 9 16.42 4.01 -47.23
CA ALA A 9 15.43 3.73 -46.19
C ALA A 9 15.68 2.33 -45.61
N ILE A 10 16.28 2.28 -44.42
CA ILE A 10 16.45 1.07 -43.63
C ILE A 10 15.17 0.92 -42.80
N ALA A 11 14.34 -0.06 -43.13
CA ALA A 11 13.20 -0.42 -42.30
C ALA A 11 13.70 -1.26 -41.11
N ALA A 12 13.85 -0.64 -39.95
CA ALA A 12 14.12 -1.34 -38.70
C ALA A 12 12.80 -1.89 -38.14
N SER A 13 12.57 -3.18 -38.29
CA SER A 13 11.47 -3.90 -37.66
C SER A 13 11.75 -4.03 -36.16
N VAL A 14 11.00 -3.32 -35.31
CA VAL A 14 11.03 -3.55 -33.87
C VAL A 14 10.15 -4.76 -33.58
N ALA A 15 10.79 -5.93 -33.44
CA ALA A 15 10.14 -7.12 -32.91
C ALA A 15 9.74 -6.84 -31.45
N GLY A 16 8.43 -6.88 -31.19
CA GLY A 16 7.85 -6.67 -29.87
C GLY A 16 8.36 -7.72 -28.89
N LEU A 17 9.08 -7.26 -27.87
CA LEU A 17 9.35 -8.04 -26.67
C LEU A 17 8.03 -8.23 -25.93
N LEU A 18 7.50 -9.45 -25.94
CA LEU A 18 6.49 -9.90 -24.99
C LEU A 18 7.14 -9.86 -23.60
N ALA A 19 6.99 -8.73 -22.91
CA ALA A 19 7.29 -8.64 -21.50
C ALA A 19 6.32 -9.57 -20.77
N THR A 20 6.82 -10.72 -20.30
CA THR A 20 6.12 -11.53 -19.32
C THR A 20 5.98 -10.70 -18.06
N ALA A 21 4.81 -10.08 -17.87
CA ALA A 21 4.46 -9.44 -16.61
C ALA A 21 4.67 -10.47 -15.49
N PRO A 22 5.32 -10.12 -14.38
CA PRO A 22 5.41 -11.02 -13.24
C PRO A 22 3.99 -11.42 -12.86
N ALA A 23 3.74 -12.72 -12.74
CA ALA A 23 2.50 -13.20 -12.17
C ALA A 23 2.30 -12.49 -10.83
N ALA A 24 1.21 -11.74 -10.70
CA ALA A 24 0.80 -11.15 -9.45
C ALA A 24 0.74 -12.29 -8.43
N SER A 25 1.72 -12.34 -7.53
CA SER A 25 1.77 -13.32 -6.46
C SER A 25 0.50 -13.13 -5.65
N ALA A 26 -0.45 -14.06 -5.78
CA ALA A 26 -1.59 -14.12 -4.90
C ALA A 26 -1.01 -14.25 -3.49
N ALA A 27 -1.23 -13.23 -2.65
CA ALA A 27 -0.82 -13.26 -1.26
C ALA A 27 -1.30 -14.59 -0.67
N ALA A 28 -0.35 -15.41 -0.20
CA ALA A 28 -0.69 -16.64 0.51
C ALA A 28 -1.66 -16.28 1.64
N PRO A 29 -2.65 -17.15 1.96
CA PRO A 29 -3.55 -16.89 3.07
C PRO A 29 -2.69 -16.76 4.33
N GLY A 30 -2.54 -15.52 4.81
CA GLY A 30 -1.73 -15.19 5.96
C GLY A 30 -2.30 -15.88 7.19
N VAL A 31 -1.42 -16.55 7.93
CA VAL A 31 -1.70 -17.15 9.23
C VAL A 31 -2.38 -16.09 10.11
N SER A 32 -3.56 -16.40 10.62
CA SER A 32 -4.36 -15.51 11.46
C SER A 32 -3.65 -15.23 12.79
N ILE A 33 -2.78 -14.22 12.81
CA ILE A 33 -2.23 -13.66 14.05
C ILE A 33 -3.27 -12.69 14.60
N GLN A 34 -4.25 -13.22 15.35
CA GLN A 34 -5.22 -12.44 16.16
C GLN A 34 -5.73 -11.15 15.49
N GLY A 35 -5.95 -11.17 14.18
CA GLY A 35 -6.22 -9.97 13.38
C GLY A 35 -7.72 -9.72 13.32
N TRP A 36 -8.13 -8.51 13.70
CA TRP A 36 -9.50 -8.04 13.51
C TRP A 36 -9.81 -8.01 11.99
N GLY A 37 -11.07 -8.23 11.62
CA GLY A 37 -11.49 -8.38 10.23
C GLY A 37 -11.22 -7.15 9.35
N SER A 38 -11.43 -7.30 8.03
CA SER A 38 -11.15 -6.26 7.04
C SER A 38 -12.05 -5.03 7.13
N GLY A 39 -13.17 -5.13 7.83
CA GLY A 39 -14.19 -4.09 7.84
C GLY A 39 -14.67 -3.78 6.43
N ASN A 40 -14.77 -2.49 6.12
CA ASN A 40 -15.04 -2.01 4.76
C ASN A 40 -13.78 -1.80 3.89
N CYS A 41 -12.61 -2.32 4.29
CA CYS A 41 -11.39 -2.15 3.51
C CYS A 41 -11.44 -2.97 2.22
N PRO A 42 -11.22 -2.35 1.04
CA PRO A 42 -11.16 -3.08 -0.21
C PRO A 42 -10.03 -4.11 -0.22
N GLN A 43 -10.24 -5.22 -0.93
CA GLN A 43 -9.22 -6.26 -1.10
C GLN A 43 -7.94 -5.67 -1.71
N GLY A 44 -6.78 -6.07 -1.20
CA GLY A 44 -5.49 -5.64 -1.73
C GLY A 44 -5.08 -4.22 -1.34
N MET A 45 -5.77 -3.60 -0.38
CA MET A 45 -5.47 -2.25 0.12
C MET A 45 -5.00 -2.27 1.58
N LEU A 46 -4.21 -1.27 1.94
CA LEU A 46 -4.06 -0.82 3.31
C LEU A 46 -5.13 0.24 3.59
N CYS A 47 -5.87 0.06 4.67
CA CYS A 47 -6.81 1.05 5.18
C CYS A 47 -6.40 1.52 6.57
N ILE A 48 -6.59 2.81 6.83
CA ILE A 48 -6.37 3.43 8.15
C ILE A 48 -7.62 4.24 8.50
N TRP A 49 -8.10 4.10 9.73
CA TRP A 49 -9.26 4.82 10.22
C TRP A 49 -8.96 5.60 11.50
N PRO A 50 -9.74 6.67 11.79
CA PRO A 50 -9.52 7.50 12.98
C PRO A 50 -10.30 7.00 14.21
N ASN A 51 -11.24 6.07 14.04
CA ASN A 51 -12.11 5.57 15.12
C ASN A 51 -11.33 4.72 16.13
N TRP A 52 -11.82 4.72 17.38
CA TRP A 52 -11.22 3.98 18.52
C TRP A 52 -11.94 2.68 18.86
N ASN A 53 -13.08 2.40 18.23
CA ASN A 53 -13.76 1.12 18.39
C ASN A 53 -12.96 0.01 17.69
N HIS A 54 -12.99 -1.18 18.28
CA HIS A 54 -12.42 -2.38 17.69
C HIS A 54 -13.55 -3.41 17.56
N PRO A 55 -14.34 -3.35 16.48
CA PRO A 55 -15.31 -4.41 16.20
C PRO A 55 -14.58 -5.64 15.63
N PRO A 56 -14.94 -6.88 16.01
CA PRO A 56 -14.29 -8.10 15.52
C PRO A 56 -14.20 -8.21 13.99
N GLN A 57 -15.20 -7.71 13.27
CA GLN A 57 -15.27 -7.70 11.82
C GLN A 57 -14.41 -6.60 11.16
N GLY A 58 -13.84 -5.67 11.92
CA GLY A 58 -13.15 -4.47 11.45
C GLY A 58 -14.06 -3.24 11.29
N PRO A 59 -13.48 -2.02 11.20
CA PRO A 59 -14.25 -0.78 11.11
C PRO A 59 -15.21 -0.74 9.91
N VAL A 60 -16.38 -0.12 10.10
CA VAL A 60 -17.40 0.05 9.04
C VAL A 60 -17.50 1.50 8.55
N GLU A 61 -16.89 2.41 9.30
CA GLU A 61 -16.74 3.82 9.00
C GLU A 61 -15.81 4.03 7.80
N THR A 62 -15.95 5.14 7.07
CA THR A 62 -15.07 5.44 5.94
C THR A 62 -13.61 5.56 6.41
N PRO A 63 -12.65 4.85 5.77
CA PRO A 63 -11.23 5.02 6.08
C PRO A 63 -10.76 6.45 5.86
N SER A 64 -9.90 6.94 6.75
CA SER A 64 -9.14 8.18 6.51
C SER A 64 -8.16 8.03 5.35
N LEU A 65 -7.65 6.81 5.14
CA LEU A 65 -6.74 6.47 4.06
C LEU A 65 -7.08 5.08 3.51
N THR A 66 -7.02 4.95 2.20
CA THR A 66 -7.05 3.68 1.47
C THR A 66 -5.97 3.74 0.40
N THR A 67 -4.92 2.92 0.53
CA THR A 67 -3.77 2.96 -0.39
C THR A 67 -3.14 1.58 -0.59
N ASN A 68 -2.52 1.37 -1.75
CA ASN A 68 -1.63 0.24 -2.03
C ASN A 68 -0.26 0.70 -2.60
N SER A 69 -0.03 2.02 -2.59
CA SER A 69 1.20 2.67 -3.04
C SER A 69 1.82 3.47 -1.90
N GLU A 70 3.06 3.90 -2.09
CA GLU A 70 3.68 4.91 -1.22
C GLU A 70 2.70 6.10 -1.07
N TRP A 71 2.62 6.65 0.13
CA TRP A 71 1.71 7.75 0.43
C TRP A 71 2.35 8.75 1.38
N THR A 72 2.09 10.03 1.13
CA THR A 72 2.42 11.14 2.02
C THR A 72 1.23 12.08 2.17
N GLY A 73 1.11 12.71 3.32
CA GLY A 73 0.00 13.62 3.60
C GLY A 73 -0.15 13.89 5.09
N SER A 74 -1.39 14.06 5.54
CA SER A 74 -1.73 14.22 6.96
C SER A 74 -3.15 13.72 7.18
N ILE A 75 -3.29 12.57 7.83
CA ILE A 75 -4.60 11.99 8.19
C ILE A 75 -4.58 11.50 9.63
N GLN A 76 -5.74 11.55 10.30
CA GLN A 76 -5.89 10.92 11.60
C GLN A 76 -5.99 9.39 11.44
N GLY A 77 -5.24 8.68 12.27
CA GLY A 77 -5.22 7.22 12.30
C GLY A 77 -5.21 6.67 13.72
N PHE A 78 -5.84 5.52 13.87
CA PHE A 78 -5.85 4.73 15.09
C PHE A 78 -5.95 3.23 14.75
N ASN A 79 -6.93 2.85 13.94
CA ASN A 79 -7.06 1.48 13.44
C ASN A 79 -6.42 1.34 12.06
N PHE A 80 -5.91 0.14 11.74
CA PHE A 80 -5.44 -0.20 10.40
C PHE A 80 -5.80 -1.64 10.01
N TYR A 81 -5.83 -1.89 8.70
CA TYR A 81 -5.93 -3.22 8.12
C TYR A 81 -5.06 -3.28 6.88
N ASN A 82 -4.08 -4.20 6.84
CA ASN A 82 -3.22 -4.39 5.68
C ASN A 82 -3.64 -5.65 4.89
N GLY A 83 -4.55 -5.45 3.94
CA GLY A 83 -4.98 -6.49 3.00
C GLY A 83 -4.04 -6.70 1.82
N THR A 84 -2.84 -6.11 1.83
CA THR A 84 -1.87 -6.24 0.74
C THR A 84 -0.95 -7.45 0.94
N GLY A 85 -0.16 -7.75 -0.10
CA GLY A 85 0.90 -8.77 -0.05
C GLY A 85 2.26 -8.24 0.41
N ARG A 86 2.35 -7.02 0.95
CA ARG A 86 3.60 -6.41 1.42
C ARG A 86 3.42 -5.73 2.76
N ASP A 87 4.48 -5.68 3.54
CA ASP A 87 4.45 -5.02 4.82
C ASP A 87 4.49 -3.50 4.62
N ALA A 88 3.67 -2.81 5.39
CA ALA A 88 3.60 -1.36 5.36
C ALA A 88 4.18 -0.77 6.65
N VAL A 89 4.96 0.30 6.50
CA VAL A 89 5.43 1.12 7.60
C VAL A 89 4.57 2.38 7.63
N ILE A 90 3.79 2.53 8.68
CA ILE A 90 2.93 3.68 8.96
C ILE A 90 3.71 4.61 9.91
N SER A 91 3.86 5.88 9.56
CA SER A 91 4.64 6.83 10.37
C SER A 91 4.04 8.23 10.36
N GLY A 92 4.43 9.03 11.35
CA GLY A 92 3.95 10.40 11.55
C GLY A 92 4.18 10.83 12.99
N PHE A 93 3.18 11.49 13.59
CA PHE A 93 3.29 12.03 14.94
C PHE A 93 2.11 11.64 15.83
N THR A 94 2.33 11.53 17.14
CA THR A 94 1.24 11.39 18.10
C THR A 94 0.33 12.62 18.01
N PHE A 95 -0.99 12.41 18.01
CA PHE A 95 -1.96 13.48 17.74
C PHE A 95 -1.81 14.65 18.73
N GLY A 96 -1.79 15.89 18.21
CA GLY A 96 -1.60 17.10 19.02
C GLY A 96 -0.18 17.31 19.56
N SER A 97 0.81 16.53 19.11
CA SER A 97 2.21 16.64 19.54
C SER A 97 3.18 16.52 18.36
N SER A 98 4.47 16.76 18.63
CA SER A 98 5.55 16.52 17.67
C SER A 98 6.33 15.24 17.96
N ILE A 99 5.80 14.34 18.80
CA ILE A 99 6.45 13.07 19.14
C ILE A 99 6.28 12.10 17.97
N PRO A 100 7.37 11.64 17.33
CA PRO A 100 7.28 10.76 16.17
C PRO A 100 6.76 9.38 16.57
N PHE A 101 5.97 8.77 15.68
CA PHE A 101 5.57 7.37 15.79
C PHE A 101 5.95 6.60 14.53
N LYS A 102 6.11 5.29 14.69
CA LYS A 102 6.28 4.33 13.60
C LYS A 102 5.62 3.02 14.00
N ASN A 103 4.80 2.45 13.12
CA ASN A 103 4.16 1.17 13.29
C ASN A 103 4.35 0.33 12.02
N CYS A 104 4.57 -0.97 12.20
CA CYS A 104 4.69 -1.91 11.10
C CYS A 104 3.38 -2.70 10.99
N ALA A 105 2.73 -2.62 9.84
CA ALA A 105 1.50 -3.33 9.52
C ALA A 105 1.84 -4.54 8.64
N PRO A 106 1.83 -5.78 9.19
CA PRO A 106 2.17 -6.98 8.44
C PRO A 106 1.20 -7.24 7.28
N ALA A 107 1.70 -7.81 6.18
CA ALA A 107 0.90 -8.24 5.05
C ALA A 107 -0.09 -9.36 5.40
N GLY A 108 -0.91 -9.74 4.42
CA GLY A 108 -1.71 -10.97 4.49
C GLY A 108 -3.06 -10.81 5.18
N GLY A 109 -3.56 -9.58 5.31
CA GLY A 109 -4.88 -9.31 5.88
C GLY A 109 -4.87 -9.18 7.39
N THR A 110 -3.82 -8.57 7.93
CA THR A 110 -3.70 -8.34 9.38
C THR A 110 -4.29 -6.98 9.75
N GLY A 111 -5.28 -7.00 10.65
CA GLY A 111 -5.87 -5.80 11.26
C GLY A 111 -5.31 -5.57 12.67
N GLY A 112 -5.17 -4.30 13.05
CA GLY A 112 -4.69 -3.91 14.38
C GLY A 112 -4.90 -2.42 14.65
N ASP A 113 -4.25 -1.94 15.70
CA ASP A 113 -4.30 -0.54 16.11
C ASP A 113 -2.91 0.04 16.39
N LEU A 114 -2.87 1.37 16.42
CA LEU A 114 -1.64 2.15 16.60
C LEU A 114 -1.38 2.47 18.09
N TYR A 115 -2.16 1.88 19.01
CA TYR A 115 -2.21 2.11 20.48
C TYR A 115 -2.59 3.52 20.94
N ILE A 116 -2.27 4.53 20.13
CA ILE A 116 -2.53 5.94 20.39
C ILE A 116 -3.09 6.58 19.12
N PRO A 117 -3.88 7.66 19.24
CA PRO A 117 -4.25 8.46 18.09
C PRO A 117 -3.01 9.13 17.51
N VAL A 118 -2.88 9.03 16.20
CA VAL A 118 -1.75 9.62 15.48
C VAL A 118 -2.24 10.47 14.33
N ASN A 119 -1.41 11.42 13.95
CA ASN A 119 -1.45 12.05 12.65
C ASN A 119 -0.46 11.30 11.74
N VAL A 120 -0.97 10.40 10.91
CA VAL A 120 -0.19 9.64 9.92
C VAL A 120 0.21 10.60 8.81
N THR A 121 1.50 10.66 8.54
CA THR A 121 2.05 11.53 7.49
C THR A 121 2.71 10.76 6.36
N LYS A 122 2.99 9.48 6.57
CA LYS A 122 3.66 8.64 5.58
C LYS A 122 3.31 7.16 5.73
N VAL A 123 3.08 6.51 4.58
CA VAL A 123 3.04 5.06 4.44
C VAL A 123 4.09 4.65 3.43
N THR A 124 4.99 3.75 3.82
CA THR A 124 5.98 3.15 2.92
C THR A 124 5.90 1.64 2.91
N TRP A 125 6.32 1.00 1.83
CA TRP A 125 6.31 -0.46 1.70
C TRP A 125 7.71 -1.03 1.89
N GLN A 126 7.79 -2.18 2.54
CA GLN A 126 9.05 -2.92 2.68
C GLN A 126 8.87 -4.37 2.22
N LEU A 127 9.95 -4.93 1.68
CA LEU A 127 10.02 -6.34 1.25
C LEU A 127 10.42 -7.27 2.40
N THR A 128 11.00 -6.71 3.46
CA THR A 128 11.38 -7.46 4.66
C THR A 128 10.21 -7.51 5.62
N PRO A 129 9.93 -8.67 6.24
CA PRO A 129 8.90 -8.77 7.26
C PRO A 129 9.11 -7.79 8.43
N CYS A 130 7.99 -7.27 8.93
CA CYS A 130 7.79 -6.93 10.33
C CYS A 130 8.00 -8.20 11.18
#